data_AF-A0A3B3DJW3-F1
#
_entry.id   AF-A0A3B3DJW3-F1
#
_cell.length_a   1.000
_cell.length_b   1.000
_cell.length_c   1.000
_cell.angle_alpha   90.00
_cell.angle_beta   90.00
_cell.angle_gamma   90.00
#
_symmetry.space_group_name_H-M   'P 1'
#
loop_
_entity.id
_entity.type
_entity.pdbx_description
1 polymer ?
#
loop_
_entity_poly.entity_id
_entity_poly.type
_entity_poly.pdbx_seq_one_letter_code
_entity_poly.pdbx_strand_id
1 'polypeptide(L)'
;MSTMQKRYSLFDRTLRFVDREDEMDFLCEEFAPPRAEMSCGHAVTPMSLTNWCRRLLEEGKSKFVCGQPNCNKEWPYVEVRKMALLTPEEREYFESTMAQNAARDYFNSKTVSISLKMKYFSLLKPVSSNIVL
;
A
#
# COMPACT_ATOMS: atom_id res chain seq x y z
N MET A 1 -13.71 14.44 20.15
CA MET A 1 -14.74 14.07 19.14
C MET A 1 -14.79 12.56 19.10
N SER A 2 -15.94 11.93 19.32
CA SER A 2 -16.04 10.48 19.15
C SER A 2 -15.89 10.18 17.66
N THR A 3 -14.75 9.63 17.25
CA THR A 3 -14.58 9.08 15.92
C THR A 3 -15.61 7.97 15.76
N MET A 4 -16.54 8.11 14.81
CA MET A 4 -17.53 7.07 14.56
C MET A 4 -16.79 5.81 14.08
N GLN A 5 -16.89 4.73 14.85
CA GLN A 5 -16.24 3.48 14.51
C GLN A 5 -16.98 2.81 13.34
N LYS A 6 -16.25 2.54 12.25
CA LYS A 6 -16.79 1.84 11.07
C LYS A 6 -16.97 0.35 11.38
N ARG A 7 -18.11 -0.23 11.00
CA ARG A 7 -18.44 -1.64 11.23
C ARG A 7 -19.12 -2.23 10.00
N TYR A 8 -18.77 -3.46 9.65
CA TYR A 8 -19.45 -4.18 8.57
C TYR A 8 -20.92 -4.44 8.89
N SER A 9 -21.76 -4.40 7.87
CA SER A 9 -23.12 -4.92 7.96
C SER A 9 -23.08 -6.45 7.92
N LEU A 10 -23.66 -7.12 8.93
CA LEU A 10 -23.79 -8.58 8.94
C LEU A 10 -24.66 -9.12 7.79
N PHE A 11 -25.42 -8.25 7.12
CA PHE A 11 -26.24 -8.60 5.96
C PHE A 11 -25.46 -8.54 4.63
N ASP A 12 -24.22 -8.04 4.64
CA ASP A 12 -23.39 -8.02 3.44
C ASP A 12 -22.86 -9.42 3.13
N ARG A 13 -23.56 -10.11 2.22
CA ARG A 13 -23.23 -11.46 1.76
C ARG A 13 -21.99 -11.53 0.88
N THR A 14 -21.43 -10.37 0.50
CA THR A 14 -20.21 -10.30 -0.32
C THR A 14 -18.94 -10.32 0.53
N LEU A 15 -19.08 -10.36 1.86
CA LEU A 15 -18.00 -10.46 2.82
C LEU A 15 -17.98 -11.86 3.44
N ARG A 16 -16.78 -12.38 3.71
CA ARG A 16 -16.59 -13.62 4.48
C ARG A 16 -16.18 -13.25 5.89
N PHE A 17 -17.14 -13.31 6.82
CA PHE A 17 -16.89 -13.06 8.22
C PHE A 17 -16.13 -14.22 8.87
N VAL A 18 -15.22 -13.89 9.78
CA VAL A 18 -14.36 -14.85 10.50
C VAL A 18 -14.23 -14.44 11.96
N ASP A 19 -13.99 -15.42 12.83
CA ASP A 19 -13.81 -15.24 14.28
C ASP A 19 -12.31 -15.23 14.69
N ARG A 20 -11.41 -15.01 13.72
CA ARG A 20 -9.98 -14.86 13.97
C ARG A 20 -9.63 -13.46 14.44
N GLU A 21 -8.40 -13.28 14.91
CA GLU A 21 -7.85 -12.00 15.35
C GLU A 21 -7.86 -10.96 14.22
N ASP A 22 -7.90 -9.68 14.59
CA ASP A 22 -7.73 -8.58 13.65
C ASP A 22 -6.24 -8.43 13.33
N GLU A 23 -5.80 -9.06 12.26
CA GLU A 23 -4.39 -9.14 11.87
C GLU A 23 -3.85 -7.80 11.34
N MET A 24 -4.69 -6.77 11.17
CA MET A 24 -4.23 -5.41 10.82
C MET A 24 -4.29 -4.45 12.00
N ASP A 25 -4.64 -4.90 13.22
CA ASP A 25 -4.67 -4.05 14.41
C ASP A 25 -3.29 -3.90 15.08
N PHE A 26 -2.35 -3.32 14.34
CA PHE A 26 -0.96 -3.13 14.79
C PHE A 26 -0.80 -2.13 15.95
N LEU A 27 -1.86 -1.36 16.25
CA LEU A 27 -1.90 -0.41 17.37
C LEU A 27 -2.55 -1.02 18.62
N CYS A 28 -3.02 -2.28 18.53
CA CYS A 28 -3.75 -2.95 19.60
C CYS A 28 -4.94 -2.11 20.10
N GLU A 29 -5.71 -1.51 19.18
CA GLU A 29 -6.90 -0.73 19.51
C GLU A 29 -8.11 -1.60 19.88
N GLU A 30 -8.02 -2.91 19.67
CA GLU A 30 -9.01 -3.93 20.00
C GLU A 30 -10.39 -3.64 19.36
N PHE A 31 -10.39 -3.34 18.06
CA PHE A 31 -11.62 -3.03 17.34
C PHE A 31 -12.65 -4.17 17.45
N ALA A 32 -13.87 -3.79 17.81
CA ALA A 32 -14.97 -4.71 18.02
C ALA A 32 -15.32 -5.49 16.73
N PRO A 33 -15.70 -6.77 16.84
CA PRO A 33 -16.12 -7.60 15.70
C PRO A 33 -17.34 -7.02 14.97
N PRO A 34 -17.70 -7.46 13.75
CA PRO A 34 -17.12 -8.60 13.03
C PRO A 34 -15.84 -8.24 12.26
N ARG A 35 -14.99 -9.24 12.05
CA ARG A 35 -13.86 -9.19 11.11
C ARG A 35 -14.25 -9.90 9.82
N ALA A 36 -13.71 -9.43 8.71
CA ALA A 36 -13.88 -10.06 7.40
C ALA A 36 -12.53 -10.42 6.79
N GLU A 37 -12.50 -11.47 6.00
CA GLU A 37 -11.28 -11.97 5.38
C GLU A 37 -10.98 -11.22 4.07
N MET A 38 -9.77 -10.68 3.97
CA MET A 38 -9.19 -10.12 2.74
C MET A 38 -8.85 -11.22 1.73
N SER A 39 -8.59 -10.85 0.48
CA SER A 39 -8.20 -11.78 -0.60
C SER A 39 -6.88 -12.53 -0.37
N CYS A 40 -6.09 -12.05 0.60
CA CYS A 40 -4.86 -12.70 1.05
C CYS A 40 -5.06 -13.78 2.12
N GLY A 41 -6.27 -13.93 2.66
CA GLY A 41 -6.57 -14.85 3.76
C GLY A 41 -6.61 -14.21 5.15
N HIS A 42 -6.12 -12.97 5.28
CA HIS A 42 -6.00 -12.30 6.56
C HIS A 42 -7.27 -11.55 6.98
N ALA A 43 -7.56 -11.56 8.28
CA ALA A 43 -8.78 -11.03 8.87
C ALA A 43 -8.59 -9.58 9.33
N VAL A 44 -9.58 -8.72 9.04
CA VAL A 44 -9.50 -7.29 9.36
C VAL A 44 -10.83 -6.71 9.83
N THR A 45 -10.79 -5.67 10.66
CA THR A 45 -11.90 -4.73 10.80
C THR A 45 -11.76 -3.58 9.79
N PRO A 46 -12.83 -2.82 9.52
CA PRO A 46 -12.74 -1.65 8.65
C PRO A 46 -11.73 -0.62 9.19
N MET A 47 -11.66 -0.48 10.52
CA MET A 47 -10.80 0.51 11.15
C MET A 47 -9.32 0.14 11.09
N SER A 48 -8.96 -1.09 11.45
CA SER A 48 -7.57 -1.54 11.41
C SER A 48 -7.00 -1.46 10.00
N LEU A 49 -7.78 -1.89 8.99
CA LEU A 49 -7.37 -1.80 7.60
C LEU A 49 -7.20 -0.34 7.14
N THR A 50 -8.08 0.57 7.57
CA THR A 50 -7.94 2.00 7.30
C THR A 50 -6.62 2.53 7.84
N ASN A 51 -6.33 2.25 9.11
CA ASN A 51 -5.12 2.72 9.78
C ASN A 51 -3.87 2.16 9.09
N TRP A 52 -3.88 0.87 8.74
CA TRP A 52 -2.78 0.22 8.05
C TRP A 52 -2.53 0.86 6.67
N CYS A 53 -3.58 1.04 5.87
CA CYS A 53 -3.43 1.64 4.56
C CYS A 53 -3.00 3.11 4.62
N ARG A 54 -3.47 3.90 5.61
CA ARG A 54 -2.97 5.27 5.83
C ARG A 54 -1.48 5.29 6.13
N ARG A 55 -1.02 4.41 7.03
CA ARG A 55 0.40 4.26 7.34
C ARG A 55 1.24 3.99 6.08
N LEU A 56 0.80 3.09 5.21
CA LEU A 56 1.50 2.82 3.95
C LEU A 56 1.61 4.09 3.07
N LEU A 57 0.55 4.90 3.01
CA LEU A 57 0.55 6.16 2.26
C LEU A 57 1.49 7.20 2.88
N GLU A 58 1.50 7.31 4.21
CA GLU A 58 2.40 8.20 4.97
C GLU A 58 3.87 7.80 4.81
N GLU A 59 4.16 6.49 4.77
CA GLU A 59 5.48 5.94 4.44
C GLU A 59 5.84 6.10 2.95
N GLY A 60 4.97 6.73 2.17
CA GLY A 60 5.23 7.09 0.80
C GLY A 60 4.93 6.00 -0.23
N LYS A 61 4.23 4.93 0.16
CA LYS A 61 3.84 3.85 -0.77
C LYS A 61 2.66 4.29 -1.63
N SER A 62 2.61 3.80 -2.85
CA SER A 62 1.50 4.00 -3.79
C SER A 62 0.59 2.77 -3.93
N LYS A 63 0.93 1.68 -3.25
CA LYS A 63 0.28 0.37 -3.33
C LYS A 63 -0.07 -0.12 -1.93
N PHE A 64 -1.15 -0.89 -1.82
CA PHE A 64 -1.58 -1.49 -0.56
C PHE A 64 -1.16 -2.95 -0.51
N VAL A 65 -0.40 -3.31 0.51
CA VAL A 65 0.10 -4.67 0.72
C VAL A 65 -0.28 -5.14 2.11
N CYS A 66 -0.42 -6.46 2.27
CA CYS A 66 -0.63 -7.06 3.57
C CYS A 66 0.56 -6.78 4.52
N GLY A 67 0.26 -6.46 5.78
CA GLY A 67 1.26 -6.21 6.82
C GLY A 67 1.73 -7.44 7.58
N GLN A 68 1.12 -8.61 7.36
CA GLN A 68 1.48 -9.83 8.08
C GLN A 68 2.83 -10.40 7.62
N PRO A 69 3.63 -10.96 8.55
CA PRO A 69 4.88 -11.64 8.20
C PRO A 69 4.64 -12.72 7.15
N ASN A 70 5.54 -12.82 6.17
CA ASN A 70 5.47 -13.80 5.08
C ASN A 70 4.24 -13.65 4.16
N CYS A 71 3.51 -12.53 4.21
CA CYS A 71 2.49 -12.19 3.23
C CYS A 71 2.89 -10.94 2.44
N ASN A 72 3.06 -11.10 1.12
CA ASN A 72 3.38 -9.99 0.22
C ASN A 72 2.24 -9.67 -0.76
N LYS A 73 1.01 -10.13 -0.44
CA LYS A 73 -0.15 -9.92 -1.31
C LYS A 73 -0.44 -8.42 -1.42
N GLU A 74 -0.46 -7.92 -2.65
CA GLU A 74 -0.98 -6.59 -2.98
C GLU A 74 -2.51 -6.66 -3.10
N TRP A 75 -3.20 -5.73 -2.43
CA TRP A 75 -4.65 -5.58 -2.51
C TRP A 75 -5.01 -4.51 -3.54
N PRO A 76 -5.90 -4.81 -4.50
CA PRO A 76 -6.47 -3.80 -5.37
C PRO A 76 -7.17 -2.71 -4.54
N TYR A 77 -7.06 -1.45 -4.95
CA TYR A 77 -7.70 -0.35 -4.22
C TYR A 77 -9.24 -0.51 -4.13
N VAL A 78 -9.87 -1.17 -5.11
CA VAL A 78 -11.31 -1.52 -5.03
C VAL A 78 -11.64 -2.43 -3.84
N GLU A 79 -10.75 -3.36 -3.50
CA GLU A 79 -10.87 -4.22 -2.33
C GLU A 79 -10.70 -3.39 -1.06
N VAL A 80 -9.65 -2.57 -1.00
CA VAL A 80 -9.39 -1.69 0.15
C VAL A 80 -10.57 -0.76 0.44
N ARG A 81 -11.11 -0.08 -0.58
CA ARG A 81 -12.28 0.80 -0.41
C ARG A 81 -13.46 0.10 0.22
N LYS A 82 -13.76 -1.11 -0.26
CA LYS A 82 -14.88 -1.91 0.21
C LYS A 82 -14.66 -2.40 1.64
N MET A 83 -13.50 -3.00 1.91
CA MET A 83 -13.20 -3.64 3.19
C MET A 83 -12.96 -2.60 4.29
N ALA A 84 -12.31 -1.49 3.98
CA ALA A 84 -12.08 -0.42 4.95
C ALA A 84 -13.31 0.49 5.15
N LEU A 85 -14.41 0.26 4.41
CA LEU A 85 -15.59 1.12 4.38
C LEU A 85 -15.23 2.60 4.23
N LEU A 86 -14.33 2.92 3.29
CA LEU A 86 -13.76 4.27 3.18
C LEU A 86 -14.86 5.30 2.90
N THR A 87 -14.88 6.38 3.69
CA THR A 87 -15.77 7.52 3.44
C THR A 87 -15.33 8.28 2.19
N PRO A 88 -16.18 9.15 1.60
CA PRO A 88 -15.78 9.99 0.48
C PRO A 88 -14.49 10.79 0.74
N GLU A 89 -14.35 11.34 1.94
CA GLU A 89 -13.17 12.13 2.36
C GLU A 89 -11.93 11.25 2.46
N GLU A 90 -12.07 10.05 3.04
CA GLU A 90 -10.97 9.09 3.09
C GLU A 90 -10.54 8.64 1.69
N ARG A 91 -11.50 8.43 0.78
CA ARG A 91 -11.19 8.06 -0.61
C ARG A 91 -10.45 9.16 -1.34
N GLU A 92 -10.84 10.42 -1.15
CA GLU A 92 -10.14 11.57 -1.74
C GLU A 92 -8.70 11.64 -1.22
N TYR A 93 -8.50 11.50 0.10
CA TYR A 93 -7.17 11.44 0.69
C TYR A 93 -6.33 10.27 0.15
N PHE A 94 -6.92 9.07 0.07
CA PHE A 94 -6.21 7.89 -0.44
C PHE A 94 -5.82 8.08 -1.92
N GLU A 95 -6.77 8.46 -2.77
CA GLU A 95 -6.56 8.62 -4.21
C GLU A 95 -5.50 9.70 -4.51
N SER A 96 -5.58 10.84 -3.84
CA SER A 96 -4.61 11.93 -4.01
C SER A 96 -3.21 11.55 -3.52
N THR A 97 -3.08 10.92 -2.35
CA THR A 97 -1.79 10.53 -1.79
C THR A 97 -1.15 9.39 -2.59
N MET A 98 -1.95 8.42 -3.04
CA MET A 98 -1.47 7.37 -3.95
C MET A 98 -0.88 7.97 -5.23
N ALA A 99 -1.58 8.93 -5.85
CA ALA A 99 -1.13 9.57 -7.08
C ALA A 99 0.17 10.36 -6.86
N GLN A 100 0.26 11.11 -5.75
CA GLN A 100 1.48 11.84 -5.39
C GLN A 100 2.67 10.90 -5.14
N ASN A 101 2.46 9.82 -4.39
CA ASN A 101 3.49 8.82 -4.12
C ASN A 101 3.95 8.12 -5.40
N ALA A 102 3.02 7.73 -6.28
CA ALA A 102 3.34 7.11 -7.57
C ALA A 102 4.14 8.05 -8.48
N ALA A 103 3.76 9.33 -8.54
CA ALA A 103 4.49 10.34 -9.28
C ALA A 103 5.93 10.51 -8.75
N ARG A 104 6.08 10.60 -7.42
CA ARG A 104 7.39 10.70 -6.77
C ARG A 104 8.27 9.49 -7.07
N ASP A 105 7.74 8.28 -6.97
CA ASP A 105 8.47 7.05 -7.29
C ASP A 105 8.92 7.02 -8.75
N TYR A 106 8.06 7.44 -9.68
CA TYR A 106 8.40 7.56 -11.09
C TYR A 106 9.54 8.54 -11.33
N PHE A 107 9.48 9.76 -10.77
CA PHE A 107 10.55 10.75 -10.94
C PHE A 107 11.86 10.32 -10.29
N ASN A 108 11.81 9.69 -9.12
CA ASN A 108 12.99 9.15 -8.45
C ASN A 108 13.66 8.07 -9.29
N SER A 109 12.89 7.11 -9.82
CA SER A 109 13.41 6.04 -10.69
C SER A 109 14.07 6.59 -11.96
N LYS A 110 13.46 7.61 -12.59
CA LYS A 110 14.00 8.26 -13.79
C LYS A 110 15.30 9.01 -13.49
N THR A 111 15.36 9.72 -12.37
CA THR A 111 16.56 10.44 -11.94
C THR A 111 17.73 9.49 -11.70
N VAL A 112 17.48 8.39 -10.97
CA VAL A 112 18.48 7.33 -10.73
C VAL A 112 18.96 6.72 -12.05
N SER A 113 18.05 6.46 -13.00
CA SER A 113 18.40 5.90 -14.31
C SER A 113 19.34 6.82 -15.12
N ILE A 114 19.13 8.13 -15.06
CA ILE A 114 19.98 9.13 -15.71
C ILE A 114 21.34 9.19 -15.03
N SER A 115 21.37 9.24 -13.70
CA SER A 115 22.63 9.23 -12.94
C SER A 115 23.47 7.97 -13.20
N LEU A 116 22.84 6.80 -13.32
CA LEU A 116 23.51 5.54 -13.67
C LEU A 116 24.11 5.60 -15.09
N LYS A 117 23.34 6.07 -16.08
CA LYS A 117 23.83 6.23 -17.46
C LYS A 117 25.03 7.18 -17.53
N MET A 118 24.97 8.31 -16.81
CA MET A 118 26.09 9.26 -16.74
C MET A 118 27.34 8.66 -16.11
N LYS A 119 27.19 7.91 -15.01
CA LYS A 119 28.31 7.19 -14.38
C LYS A 119 28.91 6.15 -15.33
N TYR A 120 28.08 5.35 -15.99
CA TYR A 120 28.55 4.33 -16.94
C TYR A 120 29.32 4.96 -18.11
N PHE A 121 28.81 6.04 -18.70
CA PHE A 121 29.50 6.77 -19.76
C PHE A 121 30.87 7.31 -19.32
N SER A 122 30.97 7.83 -18.09
CA SER A 122 32.26 8.31 -17.55
C SER A 122 33.28 7.20 -17.27
N LEU A 123 32.84 5.95 -17.12
CA LEU A 123 33.69 4.78 -16.86
C LEU A 123 34.16 4.09 -18.15
N LEU A 124 33.50 4.34 -19.29
CA LEU A 124 33.97 3.93 -20.61
C LEU A 124 35.16 4.82 -21.01
N LYS A 125 36.36 4.49 -20.53
CA LYS A 125 37.58 5.07 -21.11
C LYS A 125 37.67 4.61 -22.57
N PRO A 126 38.01 5.51 -23.52
CA PRO A 126 38.25 5.09 -24.90
C PRO A 126 39.38 4.05 -24.90
N VAL A 127 39.12 2.87 -25.45
CA VAL A 127 40.18 1.94 -25.83
C VAL A 127 40.93 2.65 -26.95
N SER A 128 42.10 3.20 -26.64
CA SER A 128 42.99 3.74 -27.65
C SER A 128 43.45 2.58 -28.54
N SER A 129 42.76 2.41 -29.67
CA SER A 129 43.20 1.57 -30.78
C SER A 129 44.51 2.13 -31.28
N ASN A 130 45.62 1.57 -30.82
CA ASN A 130 46.92 1.76 -31.46
C ASN A 130 46.86 1.08 -32.83
N ILE A 131 46.46 1.85 -33.84
CA ILE A 131 46.71 1.52 -35.24
C ILE A 131 48.21 1.65 -35.44
N VAL A 132 48.89 0.50 -35.54
CA VAL A 132 50.26 0.44 -36.04
C VAL A 132 50.15 0.34 -37.56
N LEU A 133 50.58 1.38 -38.26
CA LEU A 133 50.72 1.44 -39.72
C LEU A 133 51.92 0.59 -40.19
#